data_AF-A0A3C1L230-F1
#
_entry.id   AF-A0A3C1L230-F1
#
_cell.length_a   1.000
_cell.length_b   1.000
_cell.length_c   1.000
_cell.angle_alpha   90.00
_cell.angle_beta   90.00
_cell.angle_gamma   90.00
#
_symmetry.space_group_name_H-M   'P 1'
#
loop_
_entity.id
_entity.type
_entity.pdbx_description
1 polymer ?
#
loop_
_entity_poly.entity_id
_entity_poly.type
_entity_poly.pdbx_seq_one_letter_code
_entity_poly.pdbx_strand_id
1 'polypeptide(L)'
;MKRFSLTGVKRTLIVGVLTMIFGCGGDDQASSKSCAPTLVKTLRACAQARLPAVQECLGNGQCGALSAALKTLEGELRGACDDQSYGLLTQDALVERLQTVCSTHTDALAWRVLGGPHSSVWKGSDDKGRACLQAAYDASATMLDESLALYENCAASGTCDVPAIQTQRSALAKAASDSINAVCGTSLSSRIAVKSQVLAERVADQADCMVAATAAPDNALQLRCGPGHTQFEGKRGEWVKVDVDSDEWGTLCGDGSAYAFYVRLAPEGQPLDRVFVGLQGGGVCVFEDDCKVKQLTSPGLFTAQDDLPLGIGIASDDPKLSPFGDWTKVYLPYCNQDVFAGGGVTEEMGEVTLPRYGSVNLRAAMRMVRDVLWKRLDAEQGPGWRPDQVKAFVGGWSAGSYGTLYNYHWFLDDLRWPNTTAFPDAGMALDNGELLGVKGLGQVKIPLWGTLKQLPPYCFAGDCAVGPVLLKALSPRLKMTP
;
A
#
# COMPACT_ATOMS: atom_id res chain seq x y z
N MET A 1 -63.97 -1.85 -63.54
CA MET A 1 -63.68 -1.09 -64.79
C MET A 1 -62.16 -1.10 -65.02
N LYS A 2 -61.73 -1.66 -66.16
CA LYS A 2 -60.39 -1.68 -66.84
C LYS A 2 -59.11 -1.87 -65.95
N ARG A 3 -58.50 -3.07 -65.87
CA ARG A 3 -57.43 -3.70 -66.71
C ARG A 3 -56.13 -2.85 -66.79
N PHE A 4 -54.86 -3.29 -66.67
CA PHE A 4 -54.08 -4.56 -66.61
C PHE A 4 -52.66 -4.15 -66.08
N SER A 5 -51.99 -4.87 -65.17
CA SER A 5 -50.85 -5.81 -65.38
C SER A 5 -49.40 -5.24 -65.43
N LEU A 6 -48.47 -6.08 -64.91
CA LEU A 6 -47.02 -6.24 -65.18
C LEU A 6 -45.96 -5.58 -64.26
N THR A 7 -45.37 -6.45 -63.42
CA THR A 7 -43.92 -6.75 -63.23
C THR A 7 -42.89 -5.62 -63.02
N GLY A 8 -42.09 -5.78 -61.94
CA GLY A 8 -40.65 -6.00 -62.14
C GLY A 8 -39.65 -5.08 -61.41
N VAL A 9 -38.98 -5.69 -60.41
CA VAL A 9 -37.52 -5.68 -60.14
C VAL A 9 -36.86 -4.44 -59.49
N LYS A 10 -36.11 -4.78 -58.42
CA LYS A 10 -35.17 -4.00 -57.59
C LYS A 10 -34.08 -3.29 -58.40
N ARG A 11 -33.64 -2.11 -57.91
CA ARG A 11 -32.24 -1.66 -58.01
C ARG A 11 -31.75 -0.94 -56.74
N THR A 12 -30.57 -1.39 -56.35
CA THR A 12 -29.65 -1.00 -55.30
C THR A 12 -29.21 0.46 -55.40
N LEU A 13 -29.11 1.17 -54.27
CA LEU A 13 -28.33 2.42 -54.15
C LEU A 13 -27.03 2.10 -53.40
N ILE A 14 -25.90 2.25 -54.10
CA ILE A 14 -24.55 2.30 -53.54
C ILE A 14 -24.17 3.78 -53.53
N VAL A 15 -23.90 4.34 -52.35
CA VAL A 15 -23.28 5.66 -52.21
C VAL A 15 -21.84 5.42 -51.76
N GLY A 16 -20.90 5.68 -52.66
CA GLY A 16 -19.46 5.65 -52.39
C GLY A 16 -19.04 6.90 -51.64
N VAL A 17 -18.30 6.73 -50.55
CA VAL A 17 -17.60 7.81 -49.85
C VAL A 17 -16.17 7.88 -50.39
N LEU A 18 -15.84 9.05 -50.91
CA LEU A 18 -14.61 9.41 -51.60
C LEU A 18 -13.46 9.56 -50.61
N THR A 19 -12.36 8.85 -50.88
CA THR A 19 -11.08 8.95 -50.19
C THR A 19 -10.39 10.26 -50.58
N MET A 20 -10.10 11.15 -49.62
CA MET A 20 -9.12 12.24 -49.80
C MET A 20 -7.87 11.92 -48.99
N ILE A 21 -6.79 11.64 -49.73
CA ILE A 21 -5.41 11.58 -49.25
C ILE A 21 -4.88 13.02 -49.33
N PHE A 22 -4.56 13.62 -48.19
CA PHE A 22 -3.66 14.77 -48.11
C PHE A 22 -2.40 14.33 -47.37
N GLY A 23 -1.30 14.30 -48.10
CA GLY A 23 0.05 14.15 -47.58
C GLY A 23 0.80 15.47 -47.61
N CYS A 24 1.76 15.57 -46.68
CA CYS A 24 2.89 16.50 -46.56
C CYS A 24 2.68 17.81 -45.80
N GLY A 25 3.12 17.79 -44.53
CA GLY A 25 3.68 18.91 -43.78
C GLY A 25 4.45 18.31 -42.62
N GLY A 26 5.79 18.41 -42.64
CA GLY A 26 6.65 17.73 -41.67
C GLY A 26 6.45 18.26 -40.26
N ASP A 27 6.19 17.36 -39.33
CA ASP A 27 6.51 17.57 -37.93
C ASP A 27 7.79 16.80 -37.66
N ASP A 28 8.87 17.56 -37.44
CA ASP A 28 9.96 17.12 -36.61
C ASP A 28 9.35 16.70 -35.25
N GLN A 29 9.00 15.42 -35.10
CA GLN A 29 9.02 14.81 -33.78
C GLN A 29 10.47 14.85 -33.35
N ALA A 30 10.85 15.97 -32.73
CA ALA A 30 11.97 16.01 -31.83
C ALA A 30 11.79 14.82 -30.89
N SER A 31 12.54 13.76 -31.16
CA SER A 31 12.69 12.61 -30.27
C SER A 31 13.00 13.20 -28.90
N SER A 32 12.00 13.32 -28.03
CA SER A 32 12.25 13.74 -26.65
C SER A 32 13.30 12.79 -26.11
N LYS A 33 14.42 13.32 -25.65
CA LYS A 33 15.46 12.47 -25.06
C LYS A 33 14.83 11.81 -23.85
N SER A 34 14.49 10.53 -23.97
CA SER A 34 13.98 9.76 -22.84
C SER A 34 15.03 9.80 -21.74
N CYS A 35 14.71 10.43 -20.63
CA CYS A 35 15.59 10.46 -19.47
C CYS A 35 15.42 9.22 -18.59
N ALA A 36 14.65 8.22 -19.04
CA ALA A 36 14.35 6.99 -18.31
C ALA A 36 15.60 6.28 -17.73
N PRO A 37 16.73 6.13 -18.46
CA PRO A 37 17.93 5.50 -17.89
C PRO A 37 18.53 6.27 -16.70
N THR A 38 18.31 7.59 -16.65
CA THR A 38 18.80 8.45 -15.57
C THR A 38 17.91 8.37 -14.32
N LEU A 39 16.60 8.11 -14.47
CA LEU A 39 15.64 8.19 -13.37
C LEU A 39 15.97 7.22 -12.22
N VAL A 40 16.14 5.94 -12.54
CA VAL A 40 16.45 4.91 -11.54
C VAL A 40 17.82 5.13 -10.91
N LYS A 41 18.81 5.56 -11.70
CA LYS A 41 20.16 5.89 -11.23
C LYS A 41 20.12 7.04 -10.21
N THR A 42 19.47 8.15 -10.56
CA THR A 42 19.37 9.32 -9.69
C THR A 42 18.55 9.01 -8.43
N LEU A 43 17.47 8.22 -8.54
CA LEU A 43 16.69 7.77 -7.39
C LEU A 43 17.52 6.89 -6.45
N ARG A 44 18.30 5.95 -6.99
CA ARG A 44 19.23 5.11 -6.23
C ARG A 44 20.29 5.95 -5.52
N ALA A 45 20.95 6.87 -6.23
CA ALA A 45 21.95 7.76 -5.64
C ALA A 45 21.37 8.60 -4.49
N CYS A 46 20.14 9.08 -4.64
CA CYS A 46 19.43 9.76 -3.56
C CYS A 46 19.22 8.84 -2.34
N ALA A 47 18.79 7.59 -2.55
CA ALA A 47 18.60 6.64 -1.46
C ALA A 47 19.92 6.30 -0.74
N GLN A 48 21.00 6.07 -1.48
CA GLN A 48 22.34 5.82 -0.95
C GLN A 48 22.84 6.96 -0.06
N ALA A 49 22.62 8.21 -0.48
CA ALA A 49 23.02 9.38 0.29
C ALA A 49 22.11 9.64 1.50
N ARG A 50 20.80 9.41 1.35
CA ARG A 50 19.80 9.74 2.37
C ARG A 50 19.72 8.71 3.50
N LEU A 51 19.91 7.42 3.24
CA LEU A 51 19.83 6.38 4.28
C LEU A 51 20.80 6.63 5.45
N PRO A 52 22.11 6.89 5.25
CA PRO A 52 23.00 7.24 6.36
C PRO A 52 22.54 8.51 7.10
N ALA A 53 22.09 9.54 6.37
CA ALA A 53 21.62 10.80 6.96
C ALA A 53 20.35 10.62 7.82
N VAL A 54 19.44 9.73 7.43
CA VAL A 54 18.25 9.37 8.23
C VAL A 54 18.66 8.66 9.50
N GLN A 55 19.59 7.71 9.42
CA GLN A 55 20.09 6.99 10.58
C GLN A 55 20.77 7.94 11.57
N GLU A 56 21.59 8.86 11.08
CA GLU A 56 22.25 9.89 11.89
C GLU A 56 21.19 10.77 12.58
N CYS A 57 20.26 11.33 11.82
CA CYS A 57 19.16 12.15 12.34
C CYS A 57 18.36 11.44 13.44
N LEU A 58 17.96 10.18 13.22
CA LEU A 58 17.18 9.41 14.18
C LEU A 58 17.98 8.91 15.38
N GLY A 59 19.30 8.70 15.20
CA GLY A 59 20.20 8.19 16.21
C GLY A 59 20.73 9.26 17.16
N ASN A 60 21.12 10.43 16.65
CA ASN A 60 21.78 11.47 17.42
C ASN A 60 21.20 12.89 17.22
N GLY A 61 20.17 13.06 16.39
CA GLY A 61 19.50 14.35 16.15
C GLY A 61 20.14 15.22 15.06
N GLN A 62 21.20 14.76 14.39
CA GLN A 62 21.86 15.52 13.32
C GLN A 62 21.12 15.35 11.98
N CYS A 63 20.12 16.20 11.75
CA CYS A 63 19.23 16.10 10.58
C CYS A 63 19.60 17.01 9.40
N GLY A 64 20.73 17.73 9.48
CA GLY A 64 21.12 18.74 8.49
C GLY A 64 21.37 18.19 7.08
N ALA A 65 21.77 16.91 6.96
CA ALA A 65 22.11 16.27 5.70
C ALA A 65 20.89 15.73 4.91
N LEU A 66 19.69 15.65 5.50
CA LEU A 66 18.51 15.06 4.85
C LEU A 66 18.10 15.76 3.55
N SER A 67 18.27 17.09 3.50
CA SER A 67 17.89 17.90 2.33
C SER A 67 18.94 17.87 1.21
N ALA A 68 20.19 17.51 1.52
CA ALA A 68 21.28 17.56 0.54
C ALA A 68 21.06 16.54 -0.58
N ALA A 69 20.69 15.30 -0.24
CA ALA A 69 20.40 14.24 -1.22
C ALA A 69 19.24 14.62 -2.16
N LEU A 70 18.19 15.26 -1.62
CA LEU A 70 17.03 15.69 -2.41
C LEU A 70 17.36 16.82 -3.38
N LYS A 71 18.25 17.74 -2.99
CA LYS A 71 18.75 18.82 -3.85
C LYS A 71 19.66 18.30 -4.96
N THR A 72 20.51 17.31 -4.66
CA THR A 72 21.32 16.64 -5.69
C THR A 72 20.44 15.94 -6.71
N LEU A 73 19.43 15.18 -6.25
CA LEU A 73 18.45 14.55 -7.12
C LEU A 73 17.74 15.56 -8.03
N GLU A 74 17.30 16.69 -7.49
CA GLU A 74 16.70 17.77 -8.28
C GLU A 74 17.67 18.30 -9.34
N GLY A 75 18.90 18.62 -8.97
CA GLY A 75 19.91 19.13 -9.91
C GLY A 75 20.19 18.17 -11.07
N GLU A 76 20.30 16.86 -10.78
CA GLU A 76 20.51 15.83 -11.80
C GLU A 76 19.32 15.71 -12.75
N LEU A 77 18.10 15.65 -12.21
CA LEU A 77 16.88 15.54 -13.03
C LEU A 77 16.67 16.79 -13.89
N ARG A 78 16.89 17.98 -13.33
CA ARG A 78 16.79 19.25 -14.08
C ARG A 78 17.83 19.36 -15.20
N GLY A 79 18.98 18.70 -15.06
CA GLY A 79 20.01 18.65 -16.08
C GLY A 79 19.79 17.56 -17.15
N ALA A 80 18.93 16.56 -16.88
CA ALA A 80 18.81 15.35 -17.70
C ALA A 80 17.43 15.11 -18.31
N CYS A 81 16.37 15.68 -17.75
CA CYS A 81 14.98 15.50 -18.19
C CYS A 81 14.38 16.83 -18.64
N ASP A 82 13.53 16.81 -19.66
CA ASP A 82 12.64 17.90 -20.05
C ASP A 82 11.18 17.58 -19.70
N ASP A 83 10.26 18.54 -19.86
CA ASP A 83 8.82 18.29 -19.74
C ASP A 83 8.38 17.10 -20.60
N GLN A 84 7.51 16.25 -20.05
CA GLN A 84 6.96 15.06 -20.71
C GLN A 84 8.02 14.05 -21.18
N SER A 85 9.24 14.13 -20.64
CA SER A 85 10.25 13.07 -20.80
C SER A 85 9.86 11.78 -20.06
N TYR A 86 8.86 11.85 -19.18
CA TYR A 86 8.26 10.72 -18.48
C TYR A 86 6.73 10.88 -18.43
N GLY A 87 6.04 10.23 -19.37
CA GLY A 87 4.58 10.30 -19.48
C GLY A 87 4.08 11.73 -19.66
N LEU A 88 3.02 12.10 -18.93
CA LEU A 88 2.41 13.42 -18.99
C LEU A 88 2.97 14.43 -17.97
N LEU A 89 4.00 14.05 -17.20
CA LEU A 89 4.52 14.90 -16.13
C LEU A 89 5.37 16.05 -16.66
N THR A 90 5.25 17.22 -16.03
CA THR A 90 6.25 18.28 -16.16
C THR A 90 7.56 17.87 -15.47
N GLN A 91 8.66 18.54 -15.81
CA GLN A 91 9.95 18.35 -15.15
C GLN A 91 9.83 18.58 -13.63
N ASP A 92 9.11 19.62 -13.21
CA ASP A 92 8.86 19.91 -11.80
C ASP A 92 8.07 18.79 -11.11
N ALA A 93 7.00 18.29 -11.73
CA ALA A 93 6.21 17.18 -11.17
C ALA A 93 7.05 15.90 -11.03
N LEU A 94 7.92 15.62 -11.99
CA LEU A 94 8.84 14.49 -11.95
C LEU A 94 9.88 14.64 -10.82
N VAL A 95 10.47 15.83 -10.65
CA VAL A 95 11.38 16.13 -9.54
C VAL A 95 10.67 15.92 -8.21
N GLU A 96 9.50 16.52 -8.01
CA GLU A 96 8.76 16.42 -6.76
C GLU A 96 8.37 14.96 -6.46
N ARG A 97 7.94 14.20 -7.47
CA ARG A 97 7.69 12.75 -7.34
C ARG A 97 8.92 12.02 -6.82
N LEU A 98 10.06 12.18 -7.46
CA LEU A 98 11.25 11.40 -7.10
C LEU A 98 11.88 11.87 -5.79
N GLN A 99 11.73 13.15 -5.41
CA GLN A 99 12.04 13.62 -4.07
C GLN A 99 11.13 12.99 -3.02
N THR A 100 9.81 12.93 -3.25
CA THR A 100 8.86 12.22 -2.37
C THR A 100 9.22 10.75 -2.25
N VAL A 101 9.46 10.05 -3.37
CA VAL A 101 9.78 8.62 -3.37
C VAL A 101 11.08 8.38 -2.61
N CYS A 102 12.15 9.12 -2.89
CA CYS A 102 13.41 8.99 -2.17
C CYS A 102 13.23 9.21 -0.66
N SER A 103 12.59 10.31 -0.26
CA SER A 103 12.43 10.67 1.15
C SER A 103 11.55 9.68 1.90
N THR A 104 10.32 9.47 1.45
CA THR A 104 9.33 8.65 2.16
C THR A 104 9.73 7.17 2.24
N HIS A 105 10.43 6.63 1.23
CA HIS A 105 10.92 5.24 1.27
C HIS A 105 12.11 5.05 2.21
N THR A 106 13.08 5.98 2.20
CA THR A 106 14.23 5.88 3.11
C THR A 106 13.82 6.13 4.56
N ASP A 107 12.84 7.02 4.79
CA ASP A 107 12.20 7.20 6.10
C ASP A 107 11.48 5.92 6.56
N ALA A 108 10.62 5.33 5.71
CA ALA A 108 9.89 4.12 6.05
C ALA A 108 10.81 2.92 6.39
N LEU A 109 11.92 2.75 5.65
CA LEU A 109 12.93 1.73 5.97
C LEU A 109 13.49 1.94 7.38
N ALA A 110 13.91 3.17 7.70
CA ALA A 110 14.42 3.49 9.01
C ALA A 110 13.38 3.30 10.11
N TRP A 111 12.14 3.71 9.88
CA TRP A 111 11.05 3.59 10.87
C TRP A 111 10.71 2.13 11.19
N ARG A 112 10.76 1.23 10.20
CA ARG A 112 10.56 -0.21 10.43
C ARG A 112 11.61 -0.81 11.35
N VAL A 113 12.85 -0.35 11.25
CA VAL A 113 13.98 -0.91 12.01
C VAL A 113 14.19 -0.19 13.34
N LEU A 114 14.07 1.13 13.40
CA LEU A 114 14.45 1.91 14.58
C LEU A 114 13.29 2.17 15.55
N GLY A 115 12.08 1.73 15.22
CA GLY A 115 10.91 1.92 16.07
C GLY A 115 10.18 3.23 15.78
N GLY A 116 9.77 3.41 14.53
CA GLY A 116 9.05 4.59 14.07
C GLY A 116 9.95 5.81 13.87
N PRO A 117 9.37 6.94 13.49
CA PRO A 117 10.13 8.18 13.23
C PRO A 117 10.70 8.82 14.50
N HIS A 118 10.24 8.37 15.67
CA HIS A 118 10.74 8.82 16.96
C HIS A 118 11.83 7.90 17.51
N SER A 119 12.21 6.87 16.73
CA SER A 119 13.27 5.90 17.02
C SER A 119 13.20 5.29 18.43
N SER A 120 11.98 4.97 18.90
CA SER A 120 11.76 4.50 20.28
C SER A 120 12.49 3.20 20.58
N VAL A 121 12.47 2.25 19.65
CA VAL A 121 13.11 0.95 19.84
C VAL A 121 14.62 1.11 19.90
N TRP A 122 15.20 1.95 19.04
CA TRP A 122 16.62 2.28 19.09
C TRP A 122 17.03 2.91 20.42
N LYS A 123 16.30 3.97 20.83
CA LYS A 123 16.58 4.71 22.08
C LYS A 123 16.37 3.86 23.33
N GLY A 124 15.42 2.93 23.30
CA GLY A 124 15.12 2.02 24.41
C GLY A 124 15.99 0.75 24.45
N SER A 125 16.84 0.52 23.46
CA SER A 125 17.65 -0.70 23.37
C SER A 125 18.93 -0.63 24.21
N ASP A 126 19.41 -1.81 24.64
CA ASP A 126 20.76 -2.01 25.16
C ASP A 126 21.80 -2.10 24.01
N ASP A 127 23.08 -2.30 24.32
CA ASP A 127 24.14 -2.38 23.31
C ASP A 127 23.93 -3.54 22.32
N LYS A 128 23.52 -4.71 22.83
CA LYS A 128 23.19 -5.87 21.98
C LYS A 128 21.99 -5.58 21.07
N GLY A 129 20.99 -4.88 21.60
CA GLY A 129 19.85 -4.42 20.83
C GLY A 129 20.24 -3.46 19.72
N ARG A 130 21.00 -2.41 20.05
CA ARG A 130 21.52 -1.48 19.05
C ARG A 130 22.35 -2.19 17.97
N ALA A 131 23.21 -3.13 18.34
CA ALA A 131 23.98 -3.93 17.38
C ALA A 131 23.06 -4.74 16.42
N CYS A 132 22.01 -5.37 16.96
CA CYS A 132 21.03 -6.08 16.14
C CYS A 132 20.23 -5.14 15.21
N LEU A 133 19.77 -3.99 15.72
CA LEU A 133 19.05 -3.00 14.92
C LEU A 133 19.93 -2.37 13.84
N GLN A 134 21.20 -2.12 14.16
CA GLN A 134 22.20 -1.65 13.19
C GLN A 134 22.39 -2.68 12.07
N ALA A 135 22.58 -3.96 12.40
CA ALA A 135 22.70 -5.01 11.40
C ALA A 135 21.44 -5.15 10.53
N ALA A 136 20.25 -4.99 11.13
CA ALA A 136 18.98 -4.95 10.39
C ALA A 136 18.88 -3.75 9.46
N TYR A 137 19.34 -2.58 9.89
CA TYR A 137 19.36 -1.37 9.08
C TYR A 137 20.31 -1.51 7.89
N ASP A 138 21.56 -1.91 8.15
CA ASP A 138 22.61 -2.04 7.15
C ASP A 138 22.26 -3.09 6.11
N ALA A 139 21.81 -4.28 6.53
CA ALA A 139 21.38 -5.33 5.61
C ALA A 139 20.18 -4.89 4.74
N SER A 140 19.24 -4.14 5.30
CA SER A 140 18.08 -3.60 4.55
C SER A 140 18.51 -2.52 3.56
N ALA A 141 19.42 -1.62 3.96
CA ALA A 141 19.96 -0.56 3.12
C ALA A 141 20.76 -1.13 1.94
N THR A 142 21.64 -2.10 2.19
CA THR A 142 22.39 -2.82 1.15
C THR A 142 21.44 -3.56 0.20
N MET A 143 20.47 -4.31 0.73
CA MET A 143 19.50 -5.02 -0.11
C MET A 143 18.71 -4.07 -1.02
N LEU A 144 18.28 -2.92 -0.50
CA LEU A 144 17.58 -1.91 -1.29
C LEU A 144 18.48 -1.36 -2.40
N ASP A 145 19.71 -0.98 -2.06
CA ASP A 145 20.67 -0.45 -3.03
C ASP A 145 20.97 -1.44 -4.15
N GLU A 146 21.31 -2.69 -3.79
CA GLU A 146 21.64 -3.73 -4.76
C GLU A 146 20.42 -4.10 -5.60
N SER A 147 19.21 -4.09 -5.03
CA SER A 147 17.97 -4.27 -5.81
C SER A 147 17.77 -3.18 -6.85
N LEU A 148 17.98 -1.90 -6.48
CA LEU A 148 17.87 -0.78 -7.42
C LEU A 148 18.96 -0.83 -8.49
N ALA A 149 20.17 -1.28 -8.14
CA ALA A 149 21.28 -1.46 -9.07
C ALA A 149 20.94 -2.43 -10.22
N LEU A 150 20.19 -3.49 -9.94
CA LEU A 150 19.77 -4.46 -10.97
C LEU A 150 18.89 -3.79 -12.05
N TYR A 151 17.94 -2.95 -11.62
CA TYR A 151 17.08 -2.22 -12.53
C TYR A 151 17.81 -1.06 -13.23
N GLU A 152 18.75 -0.40 -12.55
CA GLU A 152 19.64 0.60 -13.17
C GLU A 152 20.45 0.00 -14.31
N ASN A 153 21.09 -1.15 -14.08
CA ASN A 153 21.90 -1.82 -15.09
C ASN A 153 21.06 -2.26 -16.29
N CYS A 154 19.85 -2.77 -16.05
CA CYS A 154 18.93 -3.06 -17.15
C CYS A 154 18.51 -1.79 -17.91
N ALA A 155 18.10 -0.74 -17.21
CA ALA A 155 17.63 0.49 -17.86
C ALA A 155 18.73 1.08 -18.74
N ALA A 156 19.99 0.98 -18.34
CA ALA A 156 21.15 1.38 -19.13
C ALA A 156 21.40 0.48 -20.36
N SER A 157 21.10 -0.82 -20.30
CA SER A 157 21.26 -1.75 -21.42
C SER A 157 20.10 -1.71 -22.43
N GLY A 158 18.97 -1.13 -22.04
CA GLY A 158 17.72 -1.13 -22.82
C GLY A 158 17.00 -2.48 -22.86
N THR A 159 17.48 -3.50 -22.12
CA THR A 159 16.88 -4.84 -22.08
C THR A 159 16.94 -5.44 -20.68
N CYS A 160 15.78 -5.88 -20.15
CA CYS A 160 15.67 -6.52 -18.83
C CYS A 160 15.45 -8.01 -18.95
N ASP A 161 16.35 -8.80 -18.37
CA ASP A 161 16.09 -10.21 -18.03
C ASP A 161 15.35 -10.25 -16.68
N VAL A 162 14.02 -10.13 -16.74
CA VAL A 162 13.16 -10.08 -15.54
C VAL A 162 13.29 -11.34 -14.68
N PRO A 163 13.28 -12.57 -15.22
CA PRO A 163 13.54 -13.78 -14.43
C PRO A 163 14.89 -13.78 -13.71
N ALA A 164 15.96 -13.31 -14.36
CA ALA A 164 17.27 -13.20 -13.72
C ALA A 164 17.28 -12.16 -12.60
N ILE A 165 16.67 -10.99 -12.82
CA ILE A 165 16.52 -9.94 -11.79
C ILE A 165 15.75 -10.49 -10.58
N GLN A 166 14.62 -11.17 -10.79
CA GLN A 166 13.82 -11.77 -9.71
C GLN A 166 14.61 -12.83 -8.93
N THR A 167 15.40 -13.66 -9.62
CA THR A 167 16.28 -14.66 -9.00
C THR A 167 17.34 -13.98 -8.11
N GLN A 168 18.01 -12.96 -8.64
CA GLN A 168 19.03 -12.22 -7.89
C GLN A 168 18.44 -11.50 -6.69
N ARG A 169 17.27 -10.85 -6.83
CA ARG A 169 16.59 -10.19 -5.72
C ARG A 169 16.16 -11.16 -4.61
N SER A 170 15.75 -12.38 -4.97
CA SER A 170 15.47 -13.44 -4.00
C SER A 170 16.73 -13.83 -3.23
N ALA A 171 17.89 -13.90 -3.90
CA ALA A 171 19.18 -14.14 -3.26
C ALA A 171 19.59 -12.97 -2.34
N LEU A 172 19.35 -11.71 -2.74
CA LEU A 172 19.57 -10.53 -1.90
C LEU A 172 18.73 -10.55 -0.62
N ALA A 173 17.43 -10.89 -0.75
CA ALA A 173 16.54 -11.03 0.40
C ALA A 173 17.03 -12.10 1.39
N LYS A 174 17.47 -13.24 0.87
CA LYS A 174 18.07 -14.30 1.68
C LYS A 174 19.36 -13.84 2.36
N ALA A 175 20.27 -13.21 1.62
CA ALA A 175 21.54 -12.71 2.16
C ALA A 175 21.31 -11.66 3.26
N ALA A 176 20.38 -10.74 3.07
CA ALA A 176 19.98 -9.78 4.10
C ALA A 176 19.44 -10.49 5.35
N SER A 177 18.54 -11.46 5.18
CA SER A 177 18.00 -12.23 6.31
C SER A 177 19.10 -12.98 7.07
N ASP A 178 20.05 -13.60 6.37
CA ASP A 178 21.16 -14.34 6.96
C ASP A 178 22.12 -13.40 7.72
N SER A 179 22.48 -12.25 7.14
CA SER A 179 23.32 -11.23 7.80
C SER A 179 22.68 -10.69 9.07
N ILE A 180 21.35 -10.49 9.07
CA ILE A 180 20.63 -10.07 10.28
C ILE A 180 20.67 -11.17 11.33
N ASN A 181 20.40 -12.42 10.94
CA ASN A 181 20.38 -13.55 11.88
C ASN A 181 21.77 -13.82 12.48
N ALA A 182 22.86 -13.55 11.75
CA ALA A 182 24.22 -13.68 12.26
C ALA A 182 24.50 -12.79 13.48
N VAL A 183 23.83 -11.62 13.59
CA VAL A 183 23.99 -10.69 14.71
C VAL A 183 22.84 -10.82 15.73
N CYS A 184 21.60 -10.88 15.24
CA CYS A 184 20.40 -10.86 16.06
C CYS A 184 20.01 -12.24 16.62
N GLY A 185 20.49 -13.34 16.02
CA GLY A 185 19.89 -14.65 16.20
C GLY A 185 18.38 -14.59 15.88
N THR A 186 17.55 -15.06 16.80
CA THR A 186 16.08 -14.98 16.70
C THR A 186 15.48 -13.73 17.35
N SER A 187 16.29 -12.82 17.89
CA SER A 187 15.80 -11.72 18.74
C SER A 187 15.13 -10.57 17.99
N LEU A 188 15.27 -10.47 16.65
CA LEU A 188 14.70 -9.35 15.88
C LEU A 188 13.19 -9.20 16.09
N SER A 189 12.44 -10.30 16.08
CA SER A 189 10.97 -10.26 16.24
C SER A 189 10.53 -9.78 17.61
N SER A 190 11.34 -10.01 18.66
CA SER A 190 11.09 -9.45 19.98
C SER A 190 11.41 -7.96 20.10
N ARG A 191 12.07 -7.37 19.08
CA ARG A 191 12.48 -5.96 19.07
C ARG A 191 11.59 -5.09 18.19
N ILE A 192 11.23 -5.59 17.00
CA ILE A 192 10.49 -4.81 15.98
C ILE A 192 9.29 -5.57 15.39
N ALA A 193 8.76 -6.55 16.12
CA ALA A 193 7.58 -7.34 15.75
C ALA A 193 7.71 -8.27 14.51
N VAL A 194 8.82 -8.21 13.77
CA VAL A 194 9.02 -9.00 12.54
C VAL A 194 10.29 -9.86 12.59
N LYS A 195 10.24 -11.00 11.92
CA LYS A 195 11.43 -11.82 11.64
C LYS A 195 12.23 -11.21 10.49
N SER A 196 13.50 -11.61 10.35
CA SER A 196 14.40 -11.09 9.32
C SER A 196 13.91 -11.35 7.90
N GLN A 197 13.24 -12.48 7.66
CA GLN A 197 12.62 -12.81 6.36
C GLN A 197 11.51 -11.82 6.00
N VAL A 198 10.60 -11.54 6.95
CA VAL A 198 9.50 -10.59 6.74
C VAL A 198 10.02 -9.16 6.54
N LEU A 199 11.11 -8.79 7.22
CA LEU A 199 11.77 -7.50 6.97
C LEU A 199 12.34 -7.42 5.54
N ALA A 200 13.02 -8.48 5.07
CA ALA A 200 13.54 -8.54 3.71
C ALA A 200 12.42 -8.50 2.65
N GLU A 201 11.31 -9.20 2.86
CA GLU A 201 10.12 -9.13 1.99
C GLU A 201 9.59 -7.69 1.87
N ARG A 202 9.50 -6.96 2.98
CA ARG A 202 9.08 -5.54 2.96
C ARG A 202 10.07 -4.64 2.22
N VAL A 203 11.37 -4.90 2.30
CA VAL A 203 12.39 -4.18 1.53
C VAL A 203 12.28 -4.50 0.04
N ALA A 204 11.97 -5.74 -0.32
CA ALA A 204 11.71 -6.12 -1.71
C ALA A 204 10.47 -5.40 -2.27
N ASP A 205 9.34 -5.41 -1.56
CA ASP A 205 8.13 -4.65 -1.93
C ASP A 205 8.44 -3.15 -2.08
N GLN A 206 9.28 -2.61 -1.18
CA GLN A 206 9.71 -1.23 -1.21
C GLN A 206 10.51 -0.90 -2.48
N ALA A 207 11.45 -1.76 -2.88
CA ALA A 207 12.23 -1.60 -4.10
C ALA A 207 11.32 -1.63 -5.35
N ASP A 208 10.34 -2.53 -5.39
CA ASP A 208 9.37 -2.60 -6.51
C ASP A 208 8.64 -1.26 -6.70
N CYS A 209 8.15 -0.68 -5.60
CA CYS A 209 7.49 0.62 -5.63
C CYS A 209 8.42 1.78 -6.04
N MET A 210 9.70 1.75 -5.63
CA MET A 210 10.65 2.79 -6.03
C MET A 210 10.94 2.72 -7.53
N VAL A 211 11.11 1.52 -8.07
CA VAL A 211 11.36 1.29 -9.50
C VAL A 211 10.13 1.69 -10.32
N ALA A 212 8.93 1.37 -9.83
CA ALA A 212 7.67 1.75 -10.49
C ALA A 212 7.49 3.27 -10.65
N ALA A 213 8.15 4.09 -9.82
CA ALA A 213 8.17 5.54 -9.96
C ALA A 213 9.06 6.06 -11.10
N THR A 214 9.85 5.18 -11.69
CA THR A 214 10.84 5.48 -12.73
C THR A 214 10.63 4.66 -14.02
N ALA A 215 9.63 3.79 -14.05
CA ALA A 215 9.42 2.79 -15.10
C ALA A 215 8.09 3.00 -15.85
N ALA A 216 8.02 2.51 -17.09
CA ALA A 216 6.79 2.58 -17.89
C ALA A 216 5.60 1.89 -17.19
N PRO A 217 4.35 2.35 -17.44
CA PRO A 217 3.16 1.84 -16.76
C PRO A 217 2.66 0.48 -17.27
N ASP A 218 3.36 -0.19 -18.18
CA ASP A 218 2.95 -1.46 -18.81
C ASP A 218 3.31 -2.71 -17.99
N ASN A 219 3.97 -2.53 -16.85
CA ASN A 219 4.51 -3.58 -15.98
C ASN A 219 5.42 -4.61 -16.67
N ALA A 220 6.16 -4.20 -17.70
CA ALA A 220 7.13 -5.09 -18.36
C ALA A 220 8.15 -5.70 -17.38
N LEU A 221 8.39 -5.03 -16.25
CA LEU A 221 9.30 -5.45 -15.19
C LEU A 221 8.67 -6.39 -14.14
N GLN A 222 7.38 -6.71 -14.24
CA GLN A 222 6.64 -7.54 -13.28
C GLN A 222 6.79 -7.05 -11.83
N LEU A 223 6.70 -5.73 -11.63
CA LEU A 223 6.72 -5.11 -10.31
C LEU A 223 5.40 -5.37 -9.60
N ARG A 224 5.46 -5.59 -8.28
CA ARG A 224 4.29 -5.81 -7.40
C ARG A 224 3.68 -4.50 -6.87
N CYS A 225 3.96 -3.39 -7.55
CA CYS A 225 3.57 -2.06 -7.12
C CYS A 225 3.52 -1.10 -8.29
N GLY A 226 2.64 -0.11 -8.20
CA GLY A 226 2.57 1.01 -9.11
C GLY A 226 1.59 0.80 -10.27
N PRO A 227 1.63 1.71 -11.27
CA PRO A 227 0.55 1.86 -12.24
C PRO A 227 0.41 0.67 -13.19
N GLY A 228 1.46 -0.15 -13.34
CA GLY A 228 1.42 -1.38 -14.10
C GLY A 228 0.83 -2.58 -13.36
N HIS A 229 0.70 -2.50 -12.03
CA HIS A 229 0.17 -3.58 -11.19
C HIS A 229 -1.33 -3.43 -10.90
N THR A 230 -2.06 -2.63 -11.69
CA THR A 230 -3.50 -2.46 -11.53
C THR A 230 -4.27 -3.70 -11.98
N GLN A 231 -5.15 -4.22 -11.13
CA GLN A 231 -5.92 -5.45 -11.40
C GLN A 231 -7.44 -5.24 -11.46
N PHE A 232 -7.88 -4.01 -11.24
CA PHE A 232 -9.28 -3.66 -11.41
C PHE A 232 -9.42 -2.31 -12.10
N GLU A 233 -10.57 -2.10 -12.69
CA GLU A 233 -11.00 -0.82 -13.21
C GLU A 233 -12.36 -0.45 -12.62
N GLY A 234 -12.63 0.84 -12.52
CA GLY A 234 -13.93 1.33 -12.09
C GLY A 234 -14.22 2.67 -12.75
N LYS A 235 -15.51 2.92 -13.02
CA LYS A 235 -15.96 4.22 -13.47
C LYS A 235 -16.03 5.17 -12.29
N ARG A 236 -15.73 6.45 -12.54
CA ARG A 236 -15.86 7.50 -11.53
C ARG A 236 -17.31 7.61 -11.07
N GLY A 237 -17.51 7.70 -9.75
CA GLY A 237 -18.83 7.82 -9.14
C GLY A 237 -19.66 6.53 -9.04
N GLU A 238 -19.16 5.40 -9.53
CA GLU A 238 -19.84 4.09 -9.48
C GLU A 238 -19.12 3.13 -8.52
N TRP A 239 -19.87 2.36 -7.74
CA TRP A 239 -19.32 1.28 -6.92
C TRP A 239 -18.95 0.08 -7.78
N VAL A 240 -17.78 -0.48 -7.52
CA VAL A 240 -17.30 -1.73 -8.09
C VAL A 240 -16.93 -2.67 -6.95
N LYS A 241 -17.41 -3.91 -7.02
CA LYS A 241 -16.89 -5.01 -6.22
C LYS A 241 -15.61 -5.52 -6.88
N VAL A 242 -14.55 -5.64 -6.11
CA VAL A 242 -13.25 -6.16 -6.53
C VAL A 242 -13.02 -7.47 -5.80
N ASP A 243 -13.07 -8.57 -6.55
CA ASP A 243 -12.62 -9.87 -6.07
C ASP A 243 -11.09 -9.89 -6.06
N VAL A 244 -10.50 -10.26 -4.93
CA VAL A 244 -9.05 -10.27 -4.72
C VAL A 244 -8.52 -11.66 -5.00
N ASP A 245 -7.53 -11.76 -5.88
CA ASP A 245 -6.83 -13.02 -6.14
C ASP A 245 -6.10 -13.48 -4.87
N SER A 246 -6.53 -14.61 -4.31
CA SER A 246 -5.98 -15.18 -3.09
C SER A 246 -4.53 -15.65 -3.24
N ASP A 247 -4.16 -16.17 -4.41
CA ASP A 247 -2.81 -16.70 -4.66
C ASP A 247 -1.81 -15.54 -4.82
N GLU A 248 -2.24 -14.46 -5.48
CA GLU A 248 -1.39 -13.29 -5.69
C GLU A 248 -1.23 -12.44 -4.42
N TRP A 249 -2.32 -12.21 -3.69
CA TRP A 249 -2.33 -11.28 -2.55
C TRP A 249 -2.27 -11.94 -1.18
N GLY A 250 -2.36 -13.27 -1.12
CA GLY A 250 -2.38 -14.05 0.13
C GLY A 250 -3.62 -13.77 0.98
N THR A 251 -4.74 -13.40 0.36
CA THR A 251 -5.99 -13.03 1.05
C THR A 251 -6.93 -14.22 1.20
N LEU A 252 -7.70 -14.25 2.29
CA LEU A 252 -8.64 -15.34 2.58
C LEU A 252 -9.72 -14.89 3.56
N CYS A 253 -10.97 -15.33 3.34
CA CYS A 253 -12.05 -15.15 4.30
C CYS A 253 -12.20 -16.32 5.27
N GLY A 254 -12.96 -16.11 6.35
CA GLY A 254 -13.13 -17.06 7.45
C GLY A 254 -13.89 -18.34 7.08
N ASP A 255 -14.65 -18.34 5.99
CA ASP A 255 -15.29 -19.52 5.40
C ASP A 255 -14.44 -20.20 4.31
N GLY A 256 -13.25 -19.66 4.04
CA GLY A 256 -12.35 -20.12 2.98
C GLY A 256 -12.60 -19.49 1.61
N SER A 257 -13.57 -18.59 1.45
CA SER A 257 -13.79 -17.88 0.19
C SER A 257 -12.68 -16.86 -0.09
N ALA A 258 -12.52 -16.47 -1.37
CA ALA A 258 -11.71 -15.33 -1.74
C ALA A 258 -12.20 -14.04 -1.05
N TYR A 259 -11.28 -13.15 -0.71
CA TYR A 259 -11.64 -11.83 -0.19
C TYR A 259 -12.19 -10.95 -1.32
N ALA A 260 -13.10 -10.05 -0.98
CA ALA A 260 -13.57 -9.00 -1.87
C ALA A 260 -13.69 -7.69 -1.12
N PHE A 261 -13.54 -6.58 -1.82
CA PHE A 261 -13.81 -5.25 -1.29
C PHE A 261 -14.56 -4.41 -2.30
N TYR A 262 -15.02 -3.24 -1.87
CA TYR A 262 -15.77 -2.32 -2.71
C TYR A 262 -15.03 -1.01 -2.83
N VAL A 263 -15.02 -0.46 -4.04
CA VAL A 263 -14.41 0.85 -4.32
C VAL A 263 -15.33 1.66 -5.21
N ARG A 264 -15.46 2.93 -4.89
CA ARG A 264 -16.09 3.96 -5.72
C ARG A 264 -15.09 5.08 -5.91
N LEU A 265 -14.53 5.20 -7.11
CA LEU A 265 -13.65 6.32 -7.41
C LEU A 265 -14.44 7.63 -7.30
N ALA A 266 -13.79 8.71 -6.85
CA ALA A 266 -14.41 10.04 -6.76
C ALA A 266 -15.12 10.39 -8.09
N PRO A 267 -16.31 11.01 -8.09
CA PRO A 267 -17.00 11.43 -9.31
C PRO A 267 -16.14 12.28 -10.25
N GLU A 268 -16.55 12.37 -11.52
CA GLU A 268 -15.89 13.26 -12.48
C GLU A 268 -15.81 14.70 -11.96
N GLY A 269 -14.67 15.35 -12.19
CA GLY A 269 -14.40 16.71 -11.70
C GLY A 269 -14.02 16.82 -10.22
N GLN A 270 -14.04 15.72 -9.46
CA GLN A 270 -13.57 15.69 -8.07
C GLN A 270 -12.11 15.17 -7.99
N PRO A 271 -11.36 15.40 -6.90
CA PRO A 271 -10.01 14.83 -6.76
C PRO A 271 -10.03 13.34 -6.44
N LEU A 272 -9.20 12.54 -7.13
CA LEU A 272 -9.08 11.09 -6.89
C LEU A 272 -8.33 10.75 -5.59
N ASP A 273 -7.42 11.61 -5.17
CA ASP A 273 -6.51 11.48 -4.03
C ASP A 273 -7.12 11.89 -2.68
N ARG A 274 -8.42 12.18 -2.66
CA ARG A 274 -9.22 12.28 -1.43
C ARG A 274 -9.91 10.95 -1.19
N VAL A 275 -9.49 10.23 -0.14
CA VAL A 275 -9.87 8.83 0.07
C VAL A 275 -10.57 8.65 1.41
N PHE A 276 -11.81 8.15 1.39
CA PHE A 276 -12.54 7.69 2.56
C PHE A 276 -12.47 6.16 2.61
N VAL A 277 -12.03 5.58 3.73
CA VAL A 277 -11.97 4.13 3.91
C VAL A 277 -12.85 3.74 5.10
N GLY A 278 -13.84 2.89 4.85
CA GLY A 278 -14.78 2.37 5.85
C GLY A 278 -14.57 0.86 6.09
N LEU A 279 -14.22 0.50 7.33
CA LEU A 279 -14.08 -0.89 7.77
C LEU A 279 -15.38 -1.36 8.42
N GLN A 280 -15.95 -2.47 7.93
CA GLN A 280 -17.17 -3.05 8.47
C GLN A 280 -17.01 -3.47 9.94
N GLY A 281 -18.09 -3.35 10.72
CA GLY A 281 -18.19 -3.93 12.06
C GLY A 281 -18.66 -5.38 12.05
N GLY A 282 -18.99 -5.91 13.23
CA GLY A 282 -19.56 -7.28 13.31
C GLY A 282 -19.27 -8.06 14.58
N GLY A 283 -18.55 -7.45 15.53
CA GLY A 283 -18.10 -8.13 16.75
C GLY A 283 -16.86 -9.01 16.49
N VAL A 284 -16.67 -9.99 17.36
CA VAL A 284 -15.54 -10.92 17.32
C VAL A 284 -16.00 -12.24 17.93
N CYS A 285 -15.44 -13.35 17.48
CA CYS A 285 -15.54 -14.63 18.17
C CYS A 285 -14.12 -15.11 18.53
N VAL A 286 -13.97 -15.63 19.73
CA VAL A 286 -12.66 -15.84 20.38
C VAL A 286 -12.41 -17.30 20.74
N PHE A 287 -13.46 -18.07 21.00
CA PHE A 287 -13.42 -19.47 21.38
C PHE A 287 -14.18 -20.34 20.37
N GLU A 288 -14.09 -21.65 20.53
CA GLU A 288 -14.76 -22.59 19.62
C GLU A 288 -16.29 -22.39 19.64
N ASP A 289 -16.90 -22.38 20.83
CA ASP A 289 -18.36 -22.36 20.98
C ASP A 289 -18.99 -21.07 20.45
N ASP A 290 -18.42 -19.90 20.76
CA ASP A 290 -18.94 -18.63 20.25
C ASP A 290 -18.66 -18.46 18.74
N CYS A 291 -17.55 -19.00 18.22
CA CYS A 291 -17.31 -19.01 16.79
C CYS A 291 -18.29 -19.94 16.04
N LYS A 292 -18.60 -21.14 16.54
CA LYS A 292 -19.64 -22.01 15.97
C LYS A 292 -21.00 -21.30 15.90
N VAL A 293 -21.40 -20.67 17.00
CA VAL A 293 -22.67 -19.91 17.06
C VAL A 293 -22.65 -18.74 16.08
N LYS A 294 -21.53 -18.02 15.98
CA LYS A 294 -21.38 -16.88 15.09
C LYS A 294 -21.44 -17.28 13.61
N GLN A 295 -20.84 -18.40 13.21
CA GLN A 295 -20.94 -18.94 11.85
C GLN A 295 -22.39 -19.24 11.46
N LEU A 296 -23.18 -19.77 12.39
CA LEU A 296 -24.59 -20.09 12.15
C LEU A 296 -25.48 -18.84 12.12
N THR A 297 -25.23 -17.88 13.02
CA THR A 297 -26.12 -16.72 13.22
C THR A 297 -25.72 -15.49 12.42
N SER A 298 -24.50 -15.44 11.91
CA SER A 298 -23.95 -14.31 11.13
C SER A 298 -22.96 -14.81 10.06
N PRO A 299 -23.36 -15.70 9.14
CA PRO A 299 -22.47 -16.26 8.12
C PRO A 299 -21.84 -15.20 7.21
N GLY A 300 -22.54 -14.07 6.99
CA GLY A 300 -22.03 -12.94 6.22
C GLY A 300 -20.80 -12.23 6.84
N LEU A 301 -20.41 -12.57 8.06
CA LEU A 301 -19.15 -12.08 8.68
C LEU A 301 -18.00 -13.09 8.57
N PHE A 302 -18.17 -14.12 7.74
CA PHE A 302 -17.15 -15.12 7.39
C PHE A 302 -16.84 -15.14 5.90
N THR A 303 -17.60 -14.41 5.08
CA THR A 303 -17.34 -14.19 3.66
C THR A 303 -17.39 -12.69 3.36
N ALA A 304 -16.69 -12.26 2.31
CA ALA A 304 -16.80 -10.89 1.79
C ALA A 304 -17.64 -10.83 0.50
N GLN A 305 -18.14 -11.98 0.03
CA GLN A 305 -18.71 -12.11 -1.32
C GLN A 305 -20.09 -11.48 -1.46
N ASP A 306 -20.87 -11.47 -0.38
CA ASP A 306 -22.28 -11.04 -0.36
C ASP A 306 -22.50 -9.73 0.43
N ASP A 307 -21.42 -9.01 0.75
CA ASP A 307 -21.49 -7.75 1.51
C ASP A 307 -21.95 -6.57 0.65
N LEU A 308 -22.33 -5.45 1.26
CA LEU A 308 -22.66 -4.21 0.55
C LEU A 308 -22.08 -2.99 1.27
N PRO A 309 -21.57 -1.98 0.54
CA PRO A 309 -21.09 -0.74 1.15
C PRO A 309 -22.13 -0.07 2.04
N LEU A 310 -21.69 0.41 3.20
CA LEU A 310 -22.54 1.20 4.08
C LEU A 310 -22.88 2.55 3.44
N GLY A 311 -24.16 2.75 3.08
CA GLY A 311 -24.63 3.95 2.37
C GLY A 311 -25.20 5.07 3.24
N ILE A 312 -24.87 5.14 4.53
CA ILE A 312 -25.49 6.08 5.49
C ILE A 312 -24.45 6.91 6.27
N GLY A 313 -24.90 8.03 6.84
CA GLY A 313 -24.08 8.91 7.67
C GLY A 313 -22.82 9.38 6.95
N ILE A 314 -21.67 9.35 7.63
CA ILE A 314 -20.37 9.73 7.05
C ILE A 314 -19.97 8.88 5.84
N ALA A 315 -20.52 7.68 5.68
CA ALA A 315 -20.25 6.79 4.56
C ALA A 315 -21.19 7.03 3.36
N SER A 316 -22.25 7.83 3.51
CA SER A 316 -23.22 8.13 2.46
C SER A 316 -22.58 8.80 1.24
N ASP A 317 -22.98 8.39 0.03
CA ASP A 317 -22.55 8.98 -1.24
C ASP A 317 -23.20 10.32 -1.54
N ASP A 318 -24.21 10.73 -0.77
CA ASP A 318 -24.84 12.04 -0.91
C ASP A 318 -23.98 13.12 -0.21
N PRO A 319 -23.43 14.10 -0.94
CA PRO A 319 -22.65 15.20 -0.34
C PRO A 319 -23.46 16.07 0.63
N LYS A 320 -24.80 16.00 0.59
CA LYS A 320 -25.68 16.67 1.57
C LYS A 320 -25.73 15.93 2.91
N LEU A 321 -25.43 14.64 2.92
CA LEU A 321 -25.43 13.80 4.11
C LEU A 321 -24.02 13.54 4.65
N SER A 322 -23.01 13.47 3.76
CA SER A 322 -21.61 13.25 4.12
C SER A 322 -20.69 14.29 3.50
N PRO A 323 -19.77 14.91 4.27
CA PRO A 323 -18.72 15.75 3.70
C PRO A 323 -17.73 14.97 2.81
N PHE A 324 -17.82 13.63 2.82
CA PHE A 324 -17.00 12.72 2.02
C PHE A 324 -17.77 12.10 0.84
N GLY A 325 -19.00 12.53 0.55
CA GLY A 325 -19.85 11.95 -0.51
C GLY A 325 -19.18 11.92 -1.90
N ASP A 326 -18.35 12.92 -2.16
CA ASP A 326 -17.62 13.11 -3.42
C ASP A 326 -16.18 12.57 -3.40
N TRP A 327 -15.75 11.91 -2.33
CA TRP A 327 -14.40 11.34 -2.23
C TRP A 327 -14.33 9.99 -2.93
N THR A 328 -13.12 9.54 -3.25
CA THR A 328 -12.88 8.13 -3.53
C THR A 328 -13.20 7.35 -2.27
N LYS A 329 -14.07 6.35 -2.36
CA LYS A 329 -14.48 5.54 -1.23
C LYS A 329 -14.04 4.11 -1.37
N VAL A 330 -13.55 3.54 -0.28
CA VAL A 330 -13.21 2.14 -0.16
C VAL A 330 -14.00 1.58 1.02
N TYR A 331 -14.74 0.51 0.79
CA TYR A 331 -15.41 -0.24 1.85
C TYR A 331 -14.79 -1.63 1.94
N LEU A 332 -14.39 -1.99 3.16
CA LEU A 332 -13.69 -3.22 3.47
C LEU A 332 -14.61 -4.12 4.32
N PRO A 333 -15.19 -5.18 3.72
CA PRO A 333 -15.91 -6.22 4.44
C PRO A 333 -15.04 -6.88 5.50
N TYR A 334 -15.67 -7.31 6.59
CA TYR A 334 -15.07 -7.99 7.72
C TYR A 334 -15.47 -9.47 7.74
N CYS A 335 -14.56 -10.32 7.29
CA CYS A 335 -14.87 -11.74 7.08
C CYS A 335 -14.02 -12.72 7.92
N ASN A 336 -13.25 -12.26 8.92
CA ASN A 336 -12.24 -13.11 9.59
C ASN A 336 -12.40 -13.23 11.12
N GLN A 337 -13.39 -12.54 11.70
CA GLN A 337 -13.63 -12.53 13.16
C GLN A 337 -12.40 -12.16 14.02
N ASP A 338 -11.45 -11.42 13.47
CA ASP A 338 -10.15 -11.10 14.06
C ASP A 338 -9.91 -9.58 14.21
N VAL A 339 -10.99 -8.80 14.14
CA VAL A 339 -11.02 -7.34 14.22
C VAL A 339 -10.03 -6.62 13.28
N PHE A 340 -9.82 -7.19 12.09
CA PHE A 340 -8.82 -6.73 11.10
C PHE A 340 -7.38 -6.77 11.61
N ALA A 341 -7.07 -7.60 12.61
CA ALA A 341 -5.74 -7.75 13.19
C ALA A 341 -5.01 -9.01 12.71
N GLY A 342 -5.72 -9.95 12.07
CA GLY A 342 -5.15 -11.25 11.71
C GLY A 342 -4.02 -11.15 10.68
N GLY A 343 -2.94 -11.88 10.95
CA GLY A 343 -1.70 -11.85 10.19
C GLY A 343 -1.59 -12.87 9.06
N GLY A 344 -2.67 -13.56 8.70
CA GLY A 344 -2.66 -14.59 7.66
C GLY A 344 -2.23 -15.95 8.20
N VAL A 345 -2.91 -16.40 9.25
CA VAL A 345 -2.78 -17.75 9.82
C VAL A 345 -4.17 -18.36 9.98
N THR A 346 -4.23 -19.69 10.06
CA THR A 346 -5.46 -20.40 10.39
C THR A 346 -5.41 -20.83 11.85
N GLU A 347 -6.42 -20.42 12.62
CA GLU A 347 -6.57 -20.82 14.02
C GLU A 347 -7.38 -22.11 14.12
N GLU A 348 -6.82 -23.12 14.77
CA GLU A 348 -7.50 -24.38 15.07
C GLU A 348 -8.11 -24.33 16.48
N MET A 349 -9.43 -24.46 16.57
CA MET A 349 -10.23 -24.41 17.80
C MET A 349 -11.15 -25.63 17.85
N GLY A 350 -10.58 -26.80 18.15
CA GLY A 350 -11.35 -28.06 18.18
C GLY A 350 -11.88 -28.42 16.80
N GLU A 351 -13.21 -28.38 16.63
CA GLU A 351 -13.88 -28.64 15.34
C GLU A 351 -13.99 -27.39 14.45
N VAL A 352 -13.65 -26.19 14.97
CA VAL A 352 -13.64 -24.96 14.18
C VAL A 352 -12.22 -24.65 13.72
N THR A 353 -12.07 -24.53 12.41
CA THR A 353 -10.88 -24.00 11.76
C THR A 353 -11.22 -22.63 11.19
N LEU A 354 -10.47 -21.58 11.56
CA LEU A 354 -10.82 -20.21 11.21
C LEU A 354 -9.62 -19.40 10.69
N PRO A 355 -9.61 -19.03 9.39
CA PRO A 355 -8.66 -18.08 8.82
C PRO A 355 -8.71 -16.68 9.47
N ARG A 356 -7.57 -16.26 10.03
CA ARG A 356 -7.32 -14.94 10.66
C ARG A 356 -6.48 -14.06 9.73
N TYR A 357 -7.11 -13.44 8.74
CA TYR A 357 -6.46 -12.72 7.63
C TYR A 357 -6.82 -11.23 7.55
N GLY A 358 -7.53 -10.68 8.54
CA GLY A 358 -8.14 -9.36 8.41
C GLY A 358 -7.18 -8.20 8.14
N SER A 359 -5.96 -8.19 8.71
CA SER A 359 -4.94 -7.18 8.33
C SER A 359 -4.39 -7.44 6.93
N VAL A 360 -4.23 -8.70 6.54
CA VAL A 360 -3.73 -9.09 5.21
C VAL A 360 -4.72 -8.63 4.12
N ASN A 361 -6.00 -8.95 4.30
CA ASN A 361 -7.10 -8.57 3.42
C ASN A 361 -7.19 -7.05 3.24
N LEU A 362 -7.20 -6.29 4.34
CA LEU A 362 -7.21 -4.82 4.32
C LEU A 362 -6.01 -4.25 3.56
N ARG A 363 -4.80 -4.74 3.86
CA ARG A 363 -3.56 -4.20 3.27
C ARG A 363 -3.41 -4.57 1.81
N ALA A 364 -3.93 -5.71 1.38
CA ALA A 364 -4.02 -6.08 -0.03
C ALA A 364 -4.96 -5.12 -0.78
N ALA A 365 -6.20 -4.97 -0.31
CA ALA A 365 -7.17 -4.07 -0.93
C ALA A 365 -6.65 -2.63 -1.07
N MET A 366 -6.04 -2.09 -0.01
CA MET A 366 -5.49 -0.73 -0.07
C MET A 366 -4.26 -0.58 -0.97
N ARG A 367 -3.45 -1.65 -1.15
CA ARG A 367 -2.35 -1.66 -2.15
C ARG A 367 -2.91 -1.66 -3.57
N MET A 368 -3.96 -2.43 -3.85
CA MET A 368 -4.64 -2.41 -5.14
C MET A 368 -5.25 -1.03 -5.43
N VAL A 369 -5.89 -0.40 -4.44
CA VAL A 369 -6.43 0.96 -4.56
C VAL A 369 -5.32 1.98 -4.85
N ARG A 370 -4.20 1.91 -4.13
CA ARG A 370 -3.01 2.75 -4.40
C ARG A 370 -2.58 2.63 -5.87
N ASP A 371 -2.47 1.42 -6.39
CA ASP A 371 -1.99 1.19 -7.75
C ASP A 371 -2.96 1.76 -8.81
N VAL A 372 -4.27 1.63 -8.58
CA VAL A 372 -5.29 2.24 -9.46
C VAL A 372 -5.29 3.76 -9.38
N LEU A 373 -5.22 4.34 -8.18
CA LEU A 373 -5.10 5.79 -8.01
C LEU A 373 -3.84 6.31 -8.70
N TRP A 374 -2.72 5.58 -8.56
CA TRP A 374 -1.47 5.92 -9.20
C TRP A 374 -1.65 5.97 -10.72
N LYS A 375 -2.12 4.88 -11.33
CA LYS A 375 -2.35 4.81 -12.79
C LYS A 375 -3.25 5.94 -13.30
N ARG A 376 -4.34 6.24 -12.58
CA ARG A 376 -5.32 7.24 -12.99
C ARG A 376 -4.76 8.66 -12.88
N LEU A 377 -4.10 8.98 -11.77
CA LEU A 377 -3.48 10.29 -11.58
C LEU A 377 -2.33 10.55 -12.56
N ASP A 378 -1.56 9.52 -12.91
CA ASP A 378 -0.51 9.62 -13.94
C ASP A 378 -1.07 9.82 -15.36
N ALA A 379 -2.32 9.43 -15.60
CA ALA A 379 -3.01 9.63 -16.87
C ALA A 379 -3.73 10.99 -16.95
N GLU A 380 -3.87 11.71 -15.83
CA GLU A 380 -4.41 13.07 -15.81
C GLU A 380 -3.30 14.10 -16.09
N GLN A 381 -3.66 15.24 -16.71
CA GLN A 381 -2.72 16.36 -16.81
C GLN A 381 -2.54 16.98 -15.42
N GLY A 382 -1.33 16.92 -14.87
CA GLY A 382 -1.07 17.45 -13.53
C GLY A 382 0.20 16.89 -12.88
N PRO A 383 0.30 16.93 -11.54
CA PRO A 383 1.48 16.48 -10.80
C PRO A 383 1.62 14.95 -10.76
N GLY A 384 0.61 14.22 -11.23
CA GLY A 384 0.53 12.76 -11.16
C GLY A 384 0.41 12.22 -9.74
N TRP A 385 0.65 10.91 -9.59
CA TRP A 385 0.65 10.25 -8.31
C TRP A 385 1.73 10.75 -7.35
N ARG A 386 1.29 11.10 -6.14
CA ARG A 386 2.10 11.52 -5.01
C ARG A 386 1.50 10.99 -3.70
N PRO A 387 2.13 10.00 -3.04
CA PRO A 387 1.57 9.43 -1.81
C PRO A 387 1.52 10.44 -0.66
N ASP A 388 2.41 11.45 -0.65
CA ASP A 388 2.44 12.55 0.31
C ASP A 388 1.28 13.55 0.16
N GLN A 389 0.57 13.52 -0.97
CA GLN A 389 -0.57 14.42 -1.23
C GLN A 389 -1.92 13.77 -0.95
N VAL A 390 -1.97 12.44 -0.81
CA VAL A 390 -3.20 11.71 -0.52
C VAL A 390 -3.80 12.18 0.81
N LYS A 391 -5.03 12.68 0.76
CA LYS A 391 -5.81 13.07 1.94
C LYS A 391 -6.76 11.94 2.28
N ALA A 392 -6.49 11.21 3.36
CA ALA A 392 -7.25 10.03 3.72
C ALA A 392 -8.03 10.22 5.03
N PHE A 393 -9.27 9.75 5.06
CA PHE A 393 -10.08 9.60 6.28
C PHE A 393 -10.41 8.11 6.42
N VAL A 394 -9.69 7.43 7.32
CA VAL A 394 -9.69 5.97 7.43
C VAL A 394 -10.30 5.57 8.76
N GLY A 395 -11.27 4.68 8.75
CA GLY A 395 -11.94 4.30 9.99
C GLY A 395 -12.98 3.22 9.80
N GLY A 396 -13.66 2.88 10.88
CA GLY A 396 -14.68 1.86 10.85
C GLY A 396 -15.48 1.82 12.12
N TRP A 397 -16.49 0.96 12.08
CA TRP A 397 -17.49 0.86 13.14
C TRP A 397 -17.28 -0.43 13.94
N SER A 398 -17.39 -0.36 15.27
CA SER A 398 -17.30 -1.55 16.13
C SER A 398 -16.00 -2.32 15.91
N ALA A 399 -16.03 -3.56 15.40
CA ALA A 399 -14.82 -4.33 15.04
C ALA A 399 -13.91 -3.59 14.03
N GLY A 400 -14.47 -2.83 13.09
CA GLY A 400 -13.71 -2.00 12.16
C GLY A 400 -12.95 -0.87 12.85
N SER A 401 -13.41 -0.38 14.01
CA SER A 401 -12.68 0.60 14.80
C SER A 401 -11.41 0.03 15.43
N TYR A 402 -11.45 -1.22 15.91
CA TYR A 402 -10.22 -1.94 16.31
C TYR A 402 -9.26 -2.07 15.14
N GLY A 403 -9.79 -2.47 13.97
CA GLY A 403 -9.02 -2.55 12.73
C GLY A 403 -8.34 -1.26 12.33
N THR A 404 -9.03 -0.14 12.54
CA THR A 404 -8.49 1.21 12.35
C THR A 404 -7.29 1.43 13.24
N LEU A 405 -7.42 1.19 14.55
CA LEU A 405 -6.33 1.38 15.51
C LEU A 405 -5.11 0.52 15.19
N TYR A 406 -5.31 -0.77 14.88
CA TYR A 406 -4.22 -1.71 14.63
C TYR A 406 -3.50 -1.50 13.31
N ASN A 407 -4.18 -0.95 12.29
CA ASN A 407 -3.58 -0.72 10.97
C ASN A 407 -3.21 0.75 10.71
N TYR A 408 -3.52 1.69 11.60
CA TYR A 408 -3.30 3.12 11.33
C TYR A 408 -1.84 3.46 10.98
N HIS A 409 -0.88 2.92 11.73
CA HIS A 409 0.55 3.10 11.45
C HIS A 409 0.93 2.66 10.04
N TRP A 410 0.31 1.59 9.52
CA TRP A 410 0.62 1.06 8.20
C TRP A 410 0.22 2.03 7.08
N PHE A 411 -0.90 2.73 7.21
CA PHE A 411 -1.25 3.80 6.26
C PHE A 411 -0.20 4.91 6.26
N LEU A 412 0.27 5.29 7.44
CA LEU A 412 1.20 6.39 7.64
C LEU A 412 2.64 6.05 7.21
N ASP A 413 3.10 4.83 7.48
CA ASP A 413 4.51 4.44 7.39
C ASP A 413 4.78 3.56 6.16
N ASP A 414 3.90 2.60 5.86
CA ASP A 414 4.12 1.62 4.80
C ASP A 414 3.42 2.00 3.49
N LEU A 415 2.16 2.46 3.57
CA LEU A 415 1.44 3.02 2.42
C LEU A 415 1.91 4.45 2.11
N ARG A 416 2.56 5.11 3.08
CA ARG A 416 3.17 6.44 3.00
C ARG A 416 2.13 7.52 2.68
N TRP A 417 0.94 7.40 3.27
CA TRP A 417 -0.13 8.42 3.20
C TRP A 417 -0.09 9.25 4.49
N PRO A 418 0.85 10.20 4.64
CA PRO A 418 1.02 10.93 5.88
C PRO A 418 -0.24 11.71 6.27
N ASN A 419 -0.98 12.27 5.31
CA ASN A 419 -2.20 13.03 5.58
C ASN A 419 -3.44 12.13 5.78
N THR A 420 -3.28 11.07 6.59
CA THR A 420 -4.36 10.18 7.00
C THR A 420 -4.89 10.61 8.36
N THR A 421 -6.20 10.77 8.48
CA THR A 421 -6.90 10.94 9.76
C THR A 421 -7.70 9.67 10.07
N ALA A 422 -7.57 9.17 11.31
CA ALA A 422 -8.30 7.98 11.76
C ALA A 422 -9.66 8.33 12.40
N PHE A 423 -10.71 7.54 12.13
CA PHE A 423 -12.00 7.58 12.85
C PHE A 423 -12.37 6.20 13.45
N PRO A 424 -11.84 5.86 14.63
CA PRO A 424 -12.21 4.62 15.31
C PRO A 424 -13.57 4.78 16.04
N ASP A 425 -14.68 4.48 15.35
CA ASP A 425 -16.04 4.62 15.90
C ASP A 425 -16.50 3.37 16.68
N ALA A 426 -16.89 3.58 17.94
CA ALA A 426 -17.40 2.54 18.85
C ALA A 426 -16.46 1.32 19.07
N GLY A 427 -15.15 1.49 18.95
CA GLY A 427 -14.17 0.43 19.22
C GLY A 427 -12.82 0.95 19.70
N MET A 428 -12.82 1.62 20.86
CA MET A 428 -11.62 2.17 21.53
C MET A 428 -10.70 1.11 22.16
N ALA A 429 -11.06 -0.19 22.07
CA ALA A 429 -10.28 -1.29 22.64
C ALA A 429 -9.90 -1.06 24.12
N LEU A 430 -10.88 -0.63 24.93
CA LEU A 430 -10.67 -0.35 26.35
C LEU A 430 -10.53 -1.65 27.13
N ASP A 431 -9.57 -1.68 28.05
CA ASP A 431 -9.40 -2.80 28.98
C ASP A 431 -10.31 -2.59 30.20
N ASN A 432 -11.14 -3.59 30.52
CA ASN A 432 -12.03 -3.57 31.67
C ASN A 432 -11.34 -4.08 32.96
N GLY A 433 -10.08 -4.52 32.86
CA GLY A 433 -9.30 -5.06 33.98
C GLY A 433 -9.62 -6.52 34.33
N GLU A 434 -10.51 -7.17 33.58
CA GLU A 434 -10.82 -8.59 33.77
C GLU A 434 -9.83 -9.48 33.00
N LEU A 435 -9.73 -10.74 33.42
CA LEU A 435 -8.83 -11.72 32.78
C LEU A 435 -9.15 -11.92 31.28
N LEU A 436 -10.43 -11.88 30.92
CA LEU A 436 -10.91 -11.97 29.54
C LEU A 436 -11.16 -10.60 28.90
N GLY A 437 -10.64 -9.53 29.49
CA GLY A 437 -10.61 -8.20 28.90
C GLY A 437 -9.67 -8.13 27.69
N VAL A 438 -9.72 -7.00 26.97
CA VAL A 438 -8.91 -6.77 25.76
C VAL A 438 -7.42 -7.00 26.01
N LYS A 439 -6.91 -6.62 27.19
CA LYS A 439 -5.52 -6.84 27.54
C LYS A 439 -5.15 -8.32 27.65
N GLY A 440 -5.95 -9.09 28.39
CA GLY A 440 -5.74 -10.53 28.57
C GLY A 440 -5.88 -11.30 27.27
N LEU A 441 -6.91 -10.98 26.48
CA LEU A 441 -7.08 -11.53 25.13
C LEU A 441 -5.92 -11.14 24.21
N GLY A 442 -5.41 -9.91 24.29
CA GLY A 442 -4.27 -9.45 23.52
C GLY A 442 -3.02 -10.31 23.74
N GLN A 443 -2.72 -10.67 24.99
CA GLN A 443 -1.57 -11.53 25.32
C GLN A 443 -1.66 -12.92 24.67
N VAL A 444 -2.87 -13.46 24.51
CA VAL A 444 -3.11 -14.80 23.95
C VAL A 444 -3.28 -14.75 22.43
N LYS A 445 -4.09 -13.82 21.94
CA LYS A 445 -4.56 -13.79 20.54
C LYS A 445 -3.60 -13.07 19.59
N ILE A 446 -2.83 -12.08 20.03
CA ILE A 446 -1.81 -11.44 19.16
C ILE A 446 -0.84 -12.47 18.55
N PRO A 447 -0.20 -13.37 19.33
CA PRO A 447 0.66 -14.39 18.75
C PRO A 447 -0.14 -15.44 17.97
N LEU A 448 -1.30 -15.88 18.50
CA LEU A 448 -2.10 -16.96 17.90
C LEU A 448 -2.70 -16.59 16.53
N TRP A 449 -3.11 -15.34 16.35
CA TRP A 449 -3.64 -14.81 15.09
C TRP A 449 -2.54 -14.30 14.15
N GLY A 450 -1.26 -14.48 14.50
CA GLY A 450 -0.13 -13.98 13.72
C GLY A 450 -0.09 -12.45 13.61
N THR A 451 -0.82 -11.73 14.46
CA THR A 451 -0.98 -10.27 14.46
C THR A 451 0.33 -9.53 14.70
N LEU A 452 1.28 -10.15 15.41
CA LEU A 452 2.56 -9.53 15.78
C LEU A 452 3.23 -8.81 14.60
N LYS A 453 3.39 -9.49 13.45
CA LYS A 453 4.04 -8.91 12.27
C LYS A 453 3.27 -7.74 11.65
N GLN A 454 1.99 -7.58 11.99
CA GLN A 454 1.13 -6.51 11.49
C GLN A 454 1.10 -5.30 12.43
N LEU A 455 1.59 -5.41 13.67
CA LEU A 455 1.63 -4.29 14.62
C LEU A 455 2.81 -3.34 14.35
N PRO A 456 2.75 -2.09 14.82
CA PRO A 456 3.86 -1.15 14.65
C PRO A 456 5.11 -1.67 15.38
N PRO A 457 6.32 -1.42 14.85
CA PRO A 457 7.56 -1.96 15.40
C PRO A 457 7.90 -1.43 16.80
N TYR A 458 7.12 -0.48 17.33
CA TYR A 458 7.30 0.16 18.64
C TYR A 458 6.14 -0.11 19.62
N CYS A 459 5.10 -0.84 19.20
CA CYS A 459 4.03 -1.29 20.10
C CYS A 459 3.39 -2.58 19.57
N PHE A 460 3.86 -3.72 20.06
CA PHE A 460 3.40 -5.03 19.58
C PHE A 460 3.27 -6.10 20.68
N ALA A 461 3.51 -5.74 21.95
CA ALA A 461 3.27 -6.62 23.10
C ALA A 461 1.77 -6.77 23.38
N GLY A 462 1.39 -7.68 24.29
CA GLY A 462 -0.01 -7.94 24.66
C GLY A 462 -0.80 -6.66 25.00
N ASP A 463 -0.17 -5.74 25.74
CA ASP A 463 -0.79 -4.47 26.14
C ASP A 463 -1.07 -3.54 24.94
N CYS A 464 -0.42 -3.74 23.79
CA CYS A 464 -0.69 -3.00 22.56
C CYS A 464 -2.00 -3.43 21.86
N ALA A 465 -2.67 -4.48 22.34
CA ALA A 465 -4.07 -4.72 22.01
C ALA A 465 -4.98 -3.62 22.57
N VAL A 466 -4.59 -2.95 23.66
CA VAL A 466 -5.39 -1.91 24.33
C VAL A 466 -5.24 -0.58 23.59
N GLY A 467 -6.36 -0.01 23.16
CA GLY A 467 -6.39 1.17 22.30
C GLY A 467 -5.65 2.37 22.88
N PRO A 468 -5.90 2.79 24.15
CA PRO A 468 -5.15 3.85 24.80
C PRO A 468 -3.63 3.64 24.85
N VAL A 469 -3.16 2.40 24.99
CA VAL A 469 -1.72 2.06 25.00
C VAL A 469 -1.13 2.26 23.60
N LEU A 470 -1.80 1.68 22.59
CA LEU A 470 -1.37 1.79 21.20
C LEU A 470 -1.42 3.24 20.70
N LEU A 471 -2.48 3.98 20.99
CA LEU A 471 -2.61 5.40 20.63
C LEU A 471 -1.54 6.26 21.30
N LYS A 472 -1.21 5.99 22.57
CA LYS A 472 -0.10 6.68 23.24
C LYS A 472 1.22 6.43 22.52
N ALA A 473 1.49 5.20 22.13
CA ALA A 473 2.69 4.83 21.38
C ALA A 473 2.73 5.45 19.96
N LEU A 474 1.58 5.60 19.31
CA LEU A 474 1.45 6.25 18.00
C LEU A 474 1.53 7.78 18.08
N SER A 475 1.17 8.39 19.21
CA SER A 475 1.06 9.85 19.32
C SER A 475 2.31 10.65 18.91
N PRO A 476 3.56 10.21 19.14
CA PRO A 476 4.74 10.92 18.64
C PRO A 476 4.85 10.88 17.11
N ARG A 477 4.40 9.80 16.47
CA ARG A 477 4.35 9.67 15.00
C ARG A 477 3.36 10.67 14.39
N LEU A 478 2.22 10.90 15.04
CA LEU A 478 1.19 11.82 14.55
C LEU A 478 1.64 13.28 14.58
N LYS A 479 2.60 13.63 15.46
CA LYS A 479 3.22 14.95 15.56
C LYS A 479 4.29 15.23 14.50
N MET A 480 4.66 14.23 13.68
CA MET A 480 5.67 14.38 12.62
C MET A 480 5.07 14.55 11.23
N THR A 481 3.77 14.32 11.08
CA THR A 481 3.00 14.87 9.97
C THR A 481 3.04 16.40 10.10
N PRO A 482 3.33 17.14 9.02
CA PRO A 482 3.65 18.57 9.07
C PRO A 482 2.64 19.43 9.84
#